data_AF-A0A839SYF5-F1
#
_entry.id   AF-A0A839SYF5-F1
#
_cell.length_a   1.000
_cell.length_b   1.000
_cell.length_c   1.000
_cell.angle_alpha   90.00
_cell.angle_beta   90.00
_cell.angle_gamma   90.00
#
_symmetry.space_group_name_H-M   'P 1'
#
loop_
_entity.id
_entity.type
_entity.pdbx_description
1 polymer ?
#
loop_
_entity_poly.entity_id
_entity_poly.type
_entity_poly.pdbx_seq_one_letter_code
_entity_poly.pdbx_strand_id
1 'polypeptide(L)'
;MAVRDTSWPITTYSYGCQSNQLPNEPACLWLGSFEYSSEFQACRLSVDNYIRALDNYYSCISEKLQNNFQILIEQSYETYNCYVDRFEESGTVSISSLCPGISVEPSYQTYPILTGAGKIHTNYGVPACVRKQSGHDYSPSNTFELMQCKGDVRAFAGAADGRSSAIRIYESAPEQYEKYMRALRREIQEKGNRAVEKFNCMAERRRICL
;
A
#
# COMPACT_ATOMS: atom_id res chain seq x y z
N MET A 1 9.64 23.37 -48.51
CA MET A 1 10.00 23.55 -47.09
C MET A 1 9.34 22.43 -46.31
N ALA A 2 10.12 21.51 -45.73
CA ALA A 2 9.56 20.46 -44.89
C ALA A 2 9.16 21.09 -43.56
N VAL A 3 7.87 21.09 -43.23
CA VAL A 3 7.39 21.37 -41.88
C VAL A 3 7.94 20.21 -41.03
N ARG A 4 8.99 20.48 -40.26
CA ARG A 4 9.39 19.52 -39.21
C ARG A 4 8.23 19.52 -38.22
N ASP A 5 7.52 18.39 -38.19
CA ASP A 5 6.46 18.11 -37.25
C ASP A 5 7.09 18.06 -35.85
N THR A 6 7.20 19.23 -35.23
CA THR A 6 7.84 19.47 -33.93
C THR A 6 6.78 19.30 -32.84
N SER A 7 6.00 18.21 -32.91
CA SER A 7 5.10 17.85 -31.83
C SER A 7 5.91 17.19 -30.72
N TRP A 8 5.76 17.68 -29.49
CA TRP A 8 6.34 17.03 -28.33
C TRP A 8 5.82 15.58 -28.23
N PRO A 9 6.64 14.64 -27.72
CA PRO A 9 6.20 13.27 -27.56
C PRO A 9 5.05 13.18 -26.56
N ILE A 10 4.02 12.42 -26.90
CA ILE A 10 2.92 12.11 -25.97
C ILE A 10 3.43 11.03 -25.00
N THR A 11 3.44 11.35 -23.71
CA THR A 11 3.86 10.40 -22.67
C THR A 11 2.77 9.35 -22.46
N THR A 12 3.13 8.06 -22.48
CA THR A 12 2.24 6.94 -22.20
C THR A 12 2.71 6.18 -20.97
N TYR A 13 1.76 5.57 -20.25
CA TYR A 13 1.99 4.89 -18.97
C TYR A 13 1.47 3.46 -19.03
N SER A 14 2.06 2.63 -19.89
CA SER A 14 1.67 1.21 -20.09
C SER A 14 1.89 0.33 -18.86
N TYR A 15 2.64 0.82 -17.86
CA TYR A 15 3.10 0.06 -16.69
C TYR A 15 2.32 0.35 -15.40
N GLY A 16 1.18 1.05 -15.46
CA GLY A 16 0.47 1.57 -14.27
C GLY A 16 0.18 0.56 -13.15
N CYS A 17 0.10 -0.74 -13.45
CA CYS A 17 -0.10 -1.82 -12.46
C CYS A 17 1.10 -2.77 -12.29
N GLN A 18 2.10 -2.65 -13.17
CA GLN A 18 3.27 -3.52 -13.22
C GLN A 18 4.43 -2.97 -12.37
N SER A 19 4.53 -1.65 -12.24
CA SER A 19 5.49 -1.03 -11.32
C SER A 19 4.85 -0.81 -9.94
N ASN A 20 5.56 -1.20 -8.87
CA ASN A 20 5.23 -0.73 -7.51
C ASN A 20 5.51 0.77 -7.31
N GLN A 21 5.87 1.48 -8.38
CA GLN A 21 6.20 2.90 -8.40
C GLN A 21 5.02 3.70 -8.94
N LEU A 22 4.76 4.85 -8.31
CA LEU A 22 3.82 5.84 -8.83
C LEU A 22 4.27 6.33 -10.21
N PRO A 23 3.34 6.58 -11.14
CA PRO A 23 3.63 7.26 -12.40
C PRO A 23 4.40 8.58 -12.16
N ASN A 24 5.41 8.83 -12.98
CA ASN A 24 6.16 10.08 -12.97
C ASN A 24 5.42 11.16 -13.76
N GLU A 25 5.55 12.43 -13.37
CA GLU A 25 4.99 13.56 -14.13
C GLU A 25 5.49 13.55 -15.58
N PRO A 26 4.64 13.91 -16.56
CA PRO A 26 5.05 13.95 -17.97
C PRO A 26 6.13 15.01 -18.19
N ALA A 27 7.13 14.68 -19.01
CA ALA A 27 8.29 15.53 -19.25
C ALA A 27 7.92 16.95 -19.73
N CYS A 28 6.79 17.07 -20.44
CA CYS A 28 6.30 18.35 -20.96
C CYS A 28 6.08 19.41 -19.87
N LEU A 29 5.75 19.01 -18.64
CA LEU A 29 5.54 19.93 -17.51
C LEU A 29 6.82 20.60 -17.00
N TRP A 30 7.98 20.14 -17.47
CA TRP A 30 9.30 20.66 -17.08
C TRP A 30 9.93 21.58 -18.14
N LEU A 31 9.28 21.71 -19.31
CA LEU A 31 9.85 22.39 -20.48
C LEU A 31 9.50 23.88 -20.57
N GLY A 32 8.72 24.43 -19.64
CA GLY A 32 8.43 25.87 -19.58
C GLY A 32 7.16 26.29 -20.29
N SER A 33 7.22 26.95 -21.45
CA SER A 33 6.04 27.48 -22.16
C SER A 33 5.82 26.83 -23.52
N PHE A 34 4.57 26.83 -24.01
CA PHE A 34 4.25 26.36 -25.36
C PHE A 34 4.57 27.42 -26.41
N GLU A 35 5.43 27.08 -27.36
CA GLU A 35 5.74 27.91 -28.53
C GLU A 35 4.74 27.64 -29.65
N TYR A 36 4.34 26.37 -29.83
CA TYR A 36 3.42 25.93 -30.88
C TYR A 36 2.14 25.28 -30.34
N SER A 37 1.05 25.39 -31.11
CA SER A 37 -0.23 24.75 -30.75
C SER A 37 -0.13 23.22 -30.67
N SER A 38 0.74 22.60 -31.45
CA SER A 38 0.99 21.16 -31.42
C SER A 38 1.60 20.71 -30.08
N GLU A 39 2.50 21.50 -29.50
CA GLU A 39 3.13 21.23 -28.20
C GLU A 39 2.10 21.30 -27.06
N PHE A 40 1.24 22.32 -27.08
CA PHE A 40 0.13 22.43 -26.14
C PHE A 40 -0.77 21.19 -26.19
N GLN A 41 -1.15 20.75 -27.40
CA GLN A 41 -2.03 19.58 -27.57
C GLN A 41 -1.35 18.29 -27.11
N ALA A 42 -0.07 18.09 -27.45
CA ALA A 42 0.69 16.92 -27.02
C ALA A 42 0.87 16.88 -25.49
N CYS A 43 1.13 18.04 -24.86
CA CYS A 43 1.26 18.10 -23.41
C CYS A 43 -0.08 17.88 -22.71
N ARG A 44 -1.18 18.45 -23.22
CA ARG A 44 -2.53 18.19 -22.71
C ARG A 44 -2.83 16.69 -22.68
N LEU A 45 -2.59 16.01 -23.80
CA LEU A 45 -2.78 14.55 -23.89
C LEU A 45 -1.86 13.78 -22.94
N SER A 46 -0.63 14.25 -22.73
CA SER A 46 0.30 13.63 -21.77
C SER A 46 -0.16 13.79 -20.32
N VAL A 47 -0.72 14.94 -19.96
CA VAL A 47 -1.31 15.20 -18.63
C VAL A 47 -2.56 14.34 -18.43
N ASP A 48 -3.44 14.24 -19.44
CA ASP A 48 -4.61 13.35 -19.37
C ASP A 48 -4.20 11.88 -19.23
N ASN A 49 -3.14 11.45 -19.92
CA ASN A 49 -2.58 10.11 -19.76
C ASN A 49 -2.01 9.90 -18.35
N TYR A 50 -1.34 10.91 -17.79
CA TYR A 50 -0.78 10.86 -16.45
C TYR A 50 -1.86 10.71 -15.38
N ILE A 51 -2.92 11.52 -15.43
CA ILE A 51 -4.04 11.44 -14.48
C ILE A 51 -4.68 10.06 -14.53
N ARG A 52 -4.95 9.53 -15.74
CA ARG A 52 -5.48 8.17 -15.89
C ARG A 52 -4.53 7.10 -15.35
N ALA A 53 -3.22 7.29 -15.52
CA ALA A 53 -2.23 6.38 -14.96
C ALA A 53 -2.23 6.38 -13.44
N LEU A 54 -2.40 7.55 -12.81
CA LEU A 54 -2.53 7.66 -11.36
C LEU A 54 -3.78 6.92 -10.84
N ASP A 55 -4.93 7.10 -11.47
CA ASP A 55 -6.18 6.41 -11.09
C ASP A 55 -6.08 4.88 -11.30
N ASN A 56 -5.44 4.45 -12.39
CA ASN A 56 -5.18 3.03 -12.65
C ASN A 56 -4.25 2.44 -11.57
N TYR A 57 -3.19 3.16 -11.20
CA TYR A 57 -2.29 2.77 -10.13
C TYR A 57 -3.04 2.61 -8.80
N TYR A 58 -3.89 3.58 -8.43
CA TYR A 58 -4.72 3.51 -7.23
C TYR A 58 -5.55 2.22 -7.21
N SER A 59 -6.27 1.95 -8.30
CA SER A 59 -7.15 0.78 -8.42
C SER A 59 -6.38 -0.53 -8.24
N CYS A 60 -5.24 -0.66 -8.91
CA CYS A 60 -4.40 -1.84 -8.84
C CYS A 60 -3.76 -2.06 -7.47
N ILE A 61 -3.34 -1.00 -6.79
CA ILE A 61 -2.82 -1.10 -5.42
C ILE A 61 -3.93 -1.43 -4.43
N SER A 62 -5.13 -0.86 -4.60
CA SER A 62 -6.31 -1.16 -3.77
C SER A 62 -6.63 -2.65 -3.79
N GLU A 63 -6.73 -3.24 -4.97
CA GLU A 63 -7.06 -4.66 -5.15
C GLU A 63 -5.98 -5.57 -4.54
N LYS A 64 -4.71 -5.31 -4.86
CA LYS A 64 -3.58 -6.08 -4.32
C LYS A 64 -3.53 -6.02 -2.79
N LEU A 65 -3.67 -4.82 -2.21
CA LEU A 65 -3.61 -4.65 -0.77
C LEU A 65 -4.80 -5.29 -0.08
N GLN A 66 -6.01 -5.12 -0.61
CA GLN A 66 -7.20 -5.75 -0.04
C GLN A 66 -7.06 -7.27 0.01
N ASN A 67 -6.63 -7.89 -1.09
CA ASN A 67 -6.37 -9.33 -1.14
C ASN A 67 -5.29 -9.75 -0.14
N ASN A 68 -4.20 -8.99 -0.06
CA ASN A 68 -3.11 -9.29 0.84
C ASN A 68 -3.54 -9.21 2.32
N PHE A 69 -4.31 -8.18 2.71
CA PHE A 69 -4.87 -8.06 4.06
C PHE A 69 -5.83 -9.20 4.39
N GLN A 70 -6.61 -9.67 3.42
CA GLN A 70 -7.48 -10.84 3.60
C GLN A 70 -6.67 -12.11 3.88
N ILE A 71 -5.64 -12.37 3.08
CA ILE A 71 -4.71 -13.50 3.28
C ILE A 71 -4.03 -13.41 4.67
N LEU A 72 -3.65 -12.21 5.11
CA LEU A 72 -3.07 -12.02 6.45
C LEU A 72 -4.03 -12.42 7.57
N ILE A 73 -5.29 -12.02 7.47
CA ILE A 73 -6.31 -12.34 8.47
C ILE A 73 -6.51 -13.86 8.52
N GLU A 74 -6.65 -14.49 7.34
CA GLU A 74 -6.82 -15.93 7.21
C GLU A 74 -5.64 -16.71 7.81
N GLN A 75 -4.41 -16.41 7.40
CA GLN A 75 -3.21 -17.06 7.93
C GLN A 75 -3.06 -16.85 9.44
N SER A 76 -3.45 -15.67 9.97
CA SER A 76 -3.41 -15.43 11.42
C SER A 76 -4.34 -16.35 12.20
N TYR A 77 -5.55 -16.60 11.68
CA TYR A 77 -6.47 -17.57 12.27
C TYR A 77 -6.00 -19.00 12.12
N GLU A 78 -5.49 -19.38 10.95
CA GLU A 78 -4.96 -20.73 10.68
C GLU A 78 -3.79 -21.07 11.61
N THR A 79 -2.80 -20.17 11.73
CA THR A 79 -1.66 -20.36 12.63
C THR A 79 -2.13 -20.47 14.08
N TYR A 80 -3.03 -19.58 14.52
CA TYR A 80 -3.58 -19.62 15.88
C TYR A 80 -4.31 -20.94 16.16
N ASN A 81 -5.20 -21.38 15.27
CA ASN A 81 -5.95 -22.62 15.45
C ASN A 81 -5.02 -23.84 15.51
N CYS A 82 -3.99 -23.87 14.66
CA CYS A 82 -2.95 -24.90 14.75
C CYS A 82 -2.24 -24.90 16.11
N TYR A 83 -1.93 -23.73 16.68
CA TYR A 83 -1.36 -23.66 18.02
C TYR A 83 -2.30 -24.22 19.08
N VAL A 84 -3.60 -23.92 19.02
CA VAL A 84 -4.59 -24.49 19.94
C VAL A 84 -4.65 -26.00 19.83
N ASP A 85 -4.72 -26.55 18.62
CA ASP A 85 -4.83 -27.99 18.38
C ASP A 85 -3.58 -28.75 18.85
N ARG A 86 -2.39 -28.15 18.67
CA ARG A 86 -1.11 -28.77 19.02
C ARG A 86 -0.66 -28.49 20.45
N PHE A 87 -1.27 -27.56 21.16
CA PHE A 87 -0.87 -27.17 22.52
C PHE A 87 -0.99 -28.32 23.53
N GLU A 88 -2.01 -29.16 23.38
CA GLU A 88 -2.20 -30.33 24.27
C GLU A 88 -1.24 -31.48 23.92
N GLU A 89 -0.75 -31.53 22.67
CA GLU A 89 0.16 -32.56 22.15
C GLU A 89 1.65 -32.21 22.37
N SER A 90 1.95 -30.93 22.60
CA SER A 90 3.32 -30.41 22.61
C SER A 90 3.99 -30.64 23.97
N GLY A 91 4.53 -31.84 24.17
CA GLY A 91 5.44 -32.11 25.28
C GLY A 91 6.67 -31.19 25.26
N THR A 92 7.72 -31.55 24.50
CA THR A 92 9.01 -30.80 24.44
C THR A 92 9.32 -30.20 23.07
N VAL A 93 8.45 -30.38 22.07
CA VAL A 93 8.66 -29.88 20.70
C VAL A 93 8.10 -28.47 20.56
N SER A 94 8.87 -27.56 19.96
CA SER A 94 8.42 -26.19 19.70
C SER A 94 7.25 -26.17 18.70
N ILE A 95 6.07 -25.76 19.16
CA ILE A 95 4.81 -25.73 18.38
C ILE A 95 4.95 -24.91 17.09
N SER A 96 5.72 -23.83 17.14
CA SER A 96 6.10 -22.97 16.01
C SER A 96 6.77 -23.69 14.82
N SER A 97 7.38 -24.86 15.04
CA SER A 97 7.98 -25.68 13.99
C SER A 97 6.96 -26.58 13.29
N LEU A 98 5.78 -26.78 13.90
CA LEU A 98 4.72 -27.67 13.43
C LEU A 98 3.58 -26.92 12.73
N CYS A 99 3.42 -25.63 13.03
CA CYS A 99 2.37 -24.81 12.44
C CYS A 99 2.89 -23.90 11.34
N PRO A 100 2.06 -23.64 10.30
CA PRO A 100 2.42 -22.72 9.24
C PRO A 100 2.64 -21.33 9.81
N GLY A 101 3.73 -20.69 9.39
CA GLY A 101 3.97 -19.28 9.70
C GLY A 101 3.21 -18.37 8.75
N ILE A 102 3.03 -17.12 9.16
CA ILE A 102 2.44 -16.08 8.32
C ILE A 102 3.48 -15.65 7.26
N SER A 103 3.10 -15.75 5.99
CA SER A 103 3.92 -15.34 4.86
C SER A 103 3.03 -14.69 3.81
N VAL A 104 3.27 -13.40 3.56
CA VAL A 104 2.54 -12.64 2.55
C VAL A 104 3.50 -11.87 1.69
N GLU A 105 3.35 -12.02 0.37
CA GLU A 105 4.12 -11.33 -0.63
C GLU A 105 3.35 -10.18 -1.30
N PRO A 106 4.03 -9.10 -1.71
CA PRO A 106 5.39 -8.74 -1.28
C PRO A 106 5.39 -8.40 0.22
N SER A 107 6.52 -8.59 0.89
CA SER A 107 6.63 -8.17 2.30
C SER A 107 6.25 -6.69 2.41
N TYR A 108 5.18 -6.34 3.13
CA TYR A 108 4.59 -4.99 3.07
C TYR A 108 5.50 -3.87 3.57
N GLN A 109 6.69 -4.20 4.06
CA GLN A 109 7.80 -3.24 4.25
C GLN A 109 8.22 -2.56 2.94
N THR A 110 7.80 -3.08 1.78
CA THR A 110 8.19 -2.60 0.45
C THR A 110 7.17 -1.71 -0.25
N TYR A 111 6.05 -1.32 0.38
CA TYR A 111 5.18 -0.28 -0.21
C TYR A 111 5.80 1.10 0.06
N PRO A 112 6.51 1.71 -0.91
CA PRO A 112 7.47 2.76 -0.64
C PRO A 112 6.84 4.16 -0.53
N ILE A 113 5.51 4.26 -0.61
CA ILE A 113 4.89 5.48 -1.11
C ILE A 113 4.92 6.62 -0.10
N LEU A 114 5.02 6.33 1.20
CA LEU A 114 4.81 7.35 2.21
C LEU A 114 6.08 7.60 3.02
N THR A 115 6.98 8.41 2.46
CA THR A 115 7.92 9.22 3.23
C THR A 115 7.16 10.31 4.00
N GLY A 116 6.30 9.91 4.96
CA GLY A 116 5.63 10.86 5.86
C GLY A 116 4.25 10.43 6.38
N ALA A 117 3.53 9.55 5.71
CA ALA A 117 2.23 9.07 6.18
C ALA A 117 2.27 7.55 6.42
N GLY A 118 2.59 7.12 7.64
CA GLY A 118 2.36 5.74 8.11
C GLY A 118 2.80 4.63 7.15
N LYS A 119 4.01 4.10 7.34
CA LYS A 119 4.38 2.82 6.75
C LYS A 119 3.30 1.79 7.12
N ILE A 120 2.91 0.90 6.19
CA ILE A 120 2.16 -0.29 6.59
C ILE A 120 3.11 -1.10 7.46
N HIS A 121 2.85 -1.07 8.76
CA HIS A 121 3.73 -1.64 9.74
C HIS A 121 3.43 -3.14 9.84
N THR A 122 4.06 -3.97 9.01
CA THR A 122 3.89 -5.44 9.04
C THR A 122 4.20 -6.05 10.41
N ASN A 123 5.15 -5.45 11.12
CA ASN A 123 5.53 -5.90 12.46
C ASN A 123 4.51 -5.52 13.54
N TYR A 124 3.57 -4.63 13.23
CA TYR A 124 2.63 -4.05 14.19
C TYR A 124 1.17 -4.38 13.84
N GLY A 125 0.90 -4.81 12.60
CA GLY A 125 -0.40 -5.31 12.19
C GLY A 125 -0.57 -6.81 12.39
N VAL A 126 0.46 -7.63 12.20
CA VAL A 126 0.35 -9.06 12.47
C VAL A 126 0.17 -9.29 13.98
N PRO A 127 -0.72 -10.18 14.46
CA PRO A 127 -0.78 -10.51 15.87
C PRO A 127 0.60 -11.03 16.29
N ALA A 128 1.30 -10.27 17.14
CA ALA A 128 2.69 -10.58 17.51
C ALA A 128 2.81 -11.97 18.14
N CYS A 129 1.72 -12.44 18.75
CA CYS A 129 1.60 -13.75 19.37
C CYS A 129 1.67 -14.95 18.42
N VAL A 130 1.48 -14.76 17.10
CA VAL A 130 1.54 -15.85 16.09
C VAL A 130 2.69 -15.67 15.09
N ARG A 131 3.53 -14.64 15.26
CA ARG A 131 4.54 -14.29 14.26
C ARG A 131 5.86 -15.01 14.50
N LYS A 132 6.32 -15.79 13.51
CA LYS A 132 7.67 -16.35 13.46
C LYS A 132 8.69 -15.26 13.09
N GLN A 133 9.56 -14.85 14.01
CA GLN A 133 10.71 -14.00 13.67
C GLN A 133 11.93 -14.87 13.37
N SER A 134 12.70 -14.50 12.35
CA SER A 134 14.02 -15.07 12.06
C SER A 134 14.95 -14.88 13.27
N GLY A 135 15.09 -15.90 14.10
CA GLY A 135 15.93 -15.91 15.31
C GLY A 135 15.17 -15.96 16.64
N HIS A 136 13.86 -15.71 16.65
CA HIS A 136 13.03 -15.82 17.86
C HIS A 136 11.67 -16.44 17.50
N ASP A 137 11.41 -17.62 18.07
CA ASP A 137 10.08 -18.23 18.03
C ASP A 137 9.20 -17.58 19.09
N TYR A 138 8.31 -16.69 18.65
CA TYR A 138 7.25 -16.20 19.52
C TYR A 138 6.02 -17.10 19.33
N SER A 139 5.98 -18.17 20.13
CA SER A 139 4.81 -19.06 20.28
C SER A 139 4.24 -18.87 21.68
N PRO A 140 2.91 -18.87 21.86
CA PRO A 140 2.31 -18.95 23.18
C PRO A 140 2.82 -20.19 23.92
N SER A 141 3.15 -20.04 25.19
CA SER A 141 3.76 -21.06 26.05
C SER A 141 2.78 -21.68 27.06
N ASN A 142 1.63 -21.05 27.28
CA ASN A 142 0.60 -21.53 28.22
C ASN A 142 -0.82 -21.17 27.75
N THR A 143 -1.84 -21.76 28.41
CA THR A 143 -3.25 -21.55 28.09
C THR A 143 -3.70 -20.09 28.25
N PHE A 144 -3.13 -19.35 29.21
CA PHE A 144 -3.45 -17.94 29.39
C PHE A 144 -2.96 -17.10 28.20
N GLU A 145 -1.75 -17.35 27.73
CA GLU A 145 -1.18 -16.71 26.54
C GLU A 145 -1.95 -17.07 25.26
N LEU A 146 -2.44 -18.31 25.13
CA LEU A 146 -3.34 -18.68 24.04
C LEU A 146 -4.65 -17.89 24.06
N MET A 147 -5.27 -17.74 25.24
CA MET A 147 -6.49 -16.93 25.38
C MET A 147 -6.24 -15.46 25.04
N GLN A 148 -5.12 -14.90 25.49
CA GLN A 148 -4.72 -13.53 25.13
C GLN A 148 -4.50 -13.42 23.62
N CYS A 149 -3.76 -14.37 23.03
CA CYS A 149 -3.49 -14.41 21.60
C CYS A 149 -4.77 -14.50 20.76
N LYS A 150 -5.78 -15.25 21.21
CA LYS A 150 -7.11 -15.27 20.57
C LYS A 150 -7.73 -13.87 20.52
N GLY A 151 -7.63 -13.13 21.62
CA GLY A 151 -8.09 -11.74 21.69
C GLY A 151 -7.38 -10.86 20.67
N ASP A 152 -6.07 -11.01 20.56
CA ASP A 152 -5.22 -10.23 19.65
C ASP A 152 -5.52 -10.54 18.17
N VAL A 153 -5.68 -11.82 17.81
CA VAL A 153 -6.06 -12.25 16.46
C VAL A 153 -7.43 -11.70 16.08
N ARG A 154 -8.42 -11.76 16.99
CA ARG A 154 -9.77 -11.20 16.73
C ARG A 154 -9.74 -9.68 16.63
N ALA A 155 -8.95 -8.99 17.45
CA ALA A 155 -8.81 -7.53 17.38
C ALA A 155 -8.16 -7.11 16.07
N PHE A 156 -7.10 -7.80 15.64
CA PHE A 156 -6.48 -7.57 14.34
C PHE A 156 -7.46 -7.74 13.18
N ALA A 157 -8.28 -8.80 13.21
CA ALA A 157 -9.31 -9.04 12.19
C ALA A 157 -10.47 -8.03 12.20
N GLY A 158 -10.50 -7.07 13.13
CA GLY A 158 -11.60 -6.12 13.29
C GLY A 158 -12.84 -6.71 13.97
N ALA A 159 -12.73 -7.90 14.57
CA ALA A 159 -13.81 -8.65 15.20
C ALA A 159 -13.76 -8.60 16.74
N ALA A 160 -13.17 -7.56 17.33
CA ALA A 160 -13.07 -7.42 18.78
C ALA A 160 -14.41 -7.03 19.42
N ASP A 161 -14.90 -7.89 20.32
CA ASP A 161 -16.14 -7.69 21.10
C ASP A 161 -15.92 -6.70 22.25
N GLY A 162 -15.43 -5.48 22.02
CA GLY A 162 -15.37 -4.38 22.99
C GLY A 162 -14.64 -4.61 24.34
N ARG A 163 -14.07 -5.80 24.58
CA ARG A 163 -13.53 -6.27 25.88
C ARG A 163 -12.02 -6.56 25.88
N SER A 164 -11.29 -6.29 24.78
CA SER A 164 -9.83 -6.42 24.82
C SER A 164 -9.22 -5.24 25.58
N SER A 165 -8.87 -5.47 26.84
CA SER A 165 -8.40 -4.47 27.80
C SER A 165 -6.90 -4.16 27.70
N ALA A 166 -6.14 -4.79 26.81
CA ALA A 166 -4.69 -4.62 26.74
C ALA A 166 -4.15 -4.03 25.42
N ILE A 167 -4.93 -4.06 24.33
CA ILE A 167 -4.44 -3.64 23.01
C ILE A 167 -5.35 -2.55 22.43
N ARG A 168 -5.20 -1.34 22.96
CA ARG A 168 -5.50 -0.10 22.20
C ARG A 168 -4.29 0.39 21.40
N ILE A 169 -3.22 -0.40 21.34
CA ILE A 169 -1.91 0.02 20.81
C ILE A 169 -1.80 -0.25 19.31
N TYR A 170 -2.59 -1.18 18.75
CA TYR A 170 -2.49 -1.61 17.35
C TYR A 170 -3.80 -1.40 16.60
N GLU A 171 -3.71 -0.77 15.42
CA GLU A 171 -4.82 -0.62 14.47
C GLU A 171 -5.16 -1.99 13.86
N SER A 172 -6.44 -2.31 13.67
CA SER A 172 -6.88 -3.54 12.99
C SER A 172 -6.45 -3.56 11.52
N ALA A 173 -6.41 -4.73 10.88
CA ALA A 173 -6.12 -4.85 9.44
C ALA A 173 -7.03 -3.96 8.58
N PRO A 174 -8.36 -3.94 8.77
CA PRO A 174 -9.25 -3.03 8.06
C PRO A 174 -8.90 -1.55 8.27
N GLU A 175 -8.63 -1.13 9.51
CA GLU A 175 -8.26 0.27 9.80
C GLU A 175 -6.94 0.67 9.14
N GLN A 176 -5.94 -0.22 9.15
CA GLN A 176 -4.66 0.01 8.48
C GLN A 176 -4.83 0.14 6.97
N TYR A 177 -5.64 -0.74 6.37
CA TYR A 177 -5.99 -0.68 4.95
C TYR A 177 -6.65 0.66 4.62
N GLU A 178 -7.71 1.03 5.36
CA GLU A 178 -8.44 2.28 5.11
C GLU A 178 -7.54 3.51 5.25
N LYS A 179 -6.72 3.57 6.29
CA LYS A 179 -5.78 4.67 6.54
C LYS A 179 -4.76 4.80 5.41
N TYR A 180 -4.19 3.67 4.97
CA TYR A 180 -3.27 3.65 3.85
C TYR A 180 -3.95 4.11 2.55
N MET A 181 -5.12 3.54 2.22
CA MET A 181 -5.84 3.88 1.00
C MET A 181 -6.27 5.34 0.97
N ARG A 182 -6.66 5.91 2.12
CA ARG A 182 -6.97 7.34 2.26
C ARG A 182 -5.74 8.21 2.00
N ALA A 183 -4.58 7.84 2.54
CA ALA A 183 -3.34 8.56 2.31
C ALA A 183 -2.90 8.50 0.84
N LEU A 184 -2.97 7.31 0.24
CA LEU A 184 -2.65 7.11 -1.18
C LEU A 184 -3.58 7.91 -2.09
N ARG A 185 -4.88 7.92 -1.81
CA ARG A 185 -5.86 8.70 -2.58
C ARG A 185 -5.52 10.18 -2.54
N ARG A 186 -5.18 10.70 -1.37
CA ARG A 186 -4.79 12.10 -1.19
C ARG A 186 -3.54 12.43 -1.99
N GLU A 187 -2.49 11.62 -1.92
CA GLU A 187 -1.25 11.86 -2.68
C GLU A 187 -1.50 11.85 -4.20
N ILE A 188 -2.29 10.90 -4.69
CA ILE A 188 -2.66 10.83 -6.11
C ILE A 188 -3.44 12.07 -6.54
N GLN A 189 -4.38 12.53 -5.72
CA GLN A 189 -5.12 13.77 -6.00
C GLN A 189 -4.20 14.99 -5.99
N GLU A 190 -3.29 15.10 -5.01
CA GLU A 190 -2.32 16.20 -4.94
C GLU A 190 -1.40 16.23 -6.16
N LYS A 191 -0.89 15.07 -6.61
CA LYS A 191 -0.05 14.97 -7.81
C LYS A 191 -0.82 15.28 -9.09
N GLY A 192 -2.05 14.76 -9.23
CA GLY A 192 -2.91 15.04 -10.36
C GLY A 192 -3.23 16.53 -10.46
N ASN A 193 -3.63 17.16 -9.35
CA ASN A 193 -3.93 18.58 -9.29
C ASN A 193 -2.69 19.42 -9.61
N ARG A 194 -1.53 19.09 -9.04
CA ARG A 194 -0.27 19.79 -9.33
C ARG A 194 0.08 19.71 -10.82
N ALA A 195 -0.10 18.57 -11.46
CA ALA A 195 0.16 18.43 -12.89
C ALA A 195 -0.77 19.32 -13.74
N VAL A 196 -2.05 19.41 -13.38
CA VAL A 196 -3.02 20.30 -14.03
C VAL A 196 -2.69 21.77 -13.79
N GLU A 197 -2.34 22.15 -12.56
CA GLU A 197 -1.96 23.51 -12.19
C GLU A 197 -0.71 23.97 -12.97
N LYS A 198 0.32 23.12 -13.04
CA LYS A 198 1.51 23.37 -13.86
C LYS A 198 1.13 23.56 -15.33
N PHE A 199 0.35 22.64 -15.91
CA PHE A 199 -0.11 22.75 -17.30
C PHE A 199 -0.84 24.07 -17.57
N ASN A 200 -1.80 24.44 -16.73
CA ASN A 200 -2.58 25.68 -16.89
C ASN A 200 -1.68 26.91 -16.73
N CYS A 201 -0.75 26.89 -15.78
CA CYS A 201 0.22 27.97 -15.59
C CYS A 201 1.07 28.20 -16.85
N MET A 202 1.55 27.12 -17.47
CA MET A 202 2.31 27.16 -18.72
C MET A 202 1.44 27.68 -19.88
N ALA A 203 0.19 27.21 -19.96
CA ALA A 203 -0.78 27.63 -20.97
C ALA A 203 -1.08 29.14 -20.91
N GLU A 204 -1.18 29.67 -19.70
CA GLU A 204 -1.42 31.10 -19.44
C GLU A 204 -0.14 31.96 -19.53
N ARG A 205 1.02 31.36 -19.82
CA ARG A 205 2.33 32.03 -19.91
C ARG A 205 2.70 32.82 -18.65
N ARG A 206 2.35 32.31 -17.47
CA ARG A 206 2.79 32.92 -16.20
C ARG A 206 4.31 32.75 -16.04
N ARG A 207 4.97 33.70 -15.37
CA ARG A 207 6.44 33.73 -15.22
C ARG A 207 7.02 32.64 -14.31
N ILE A 208 6.21 32.12 -13.38
CA ILE A 208 6.63 31.12 -12.40
C ILE A 208 5.52 30.07 -12.31
N CYS A 209 5.84 28.83 -12.66
CA CYS A 209 5.00 27.66 -12.48
C CYS A 209 5.67 26.76 -11.44
N LEU A 210 5.05 26.65 -10.26
CA LEU A 210 5.52 25.80 -9.15
C LEU A 210 4.78 24.46 -9.16
#